data_AF-A0A1Q9N2B9-F1
#
_entry.id   AF-A0A1Q9N2B9-F1
#
_cell.length_a   1.000
_cell.length_b   1.000
_cell.length_c   1.000
_cell.angle_alpha   90.00
_cell.angle_beta   90.00
_cell.angle_gamma   90.00
#
_symmetry.space_group_name_H-M   'P 1'
#
loop_
_entity.id
_entity.type
_entity.pdbx_description
1 polymer ?
#
loop_
_entity_poly.entity_id
_entity_poly.type
_entity_poly.pdbx_seq_one_letter_code
_entity_poly.pdbx_strand_id
1 'polypeptide(L)'
;MEPVVKKIIEEQGEISDEIDYALANFVANNIGFGYTPCQPALVELNNGKQVIRMGLDHTFVGAKNQLMGYGIVGYLYIDPETMDVLYCTPSEELEKGVETILNSGVAPQPRPRGKY
;
A
#
# COMPACT_ATOMS: atom_id res chain seq x y z
N MET A 1 -15.64 -0.35 5.53
CA MET A 1 -15.32 1.06 5.87
C MET A 1 -13.89 1.08 6.34
N GLU A 2 -13.09 2.02 5.82
CA GLU A 2 -11.69 2.16 6.20
C GLU A 2 -11.54 2.41 7.72
N PRO A 3 -10.56 1.77 8.39
CA PRO A 3 -10.26 2.03 9.79
C PRO A 3 -9.84 3.48 10.03
N VAL A 4 -10.43 4.11 11.04
CA VAL A 4 -10.05 5.47 11.43
C VAL A 4 -8.79 5.44 12.30
N VAL A 5 -7.72 6.03 11.78
CA VAL A 5 -6.45 6.21 12.50
C VAL A 5 -6.60 7.32 13.53
N LYS A 6 -6.36 6.97 14.80
CA LYS A 6 -6.34 7.90 15.92
C LYS A 6 -4.99 8.61 16.03
N LYS A 7 -3.90 7.86 15.88
CA LYS A 7 -2.54 8.36 16.01
C LYS A 7 -1.58 7.52 15.16
N ILE A 8 -0.60 8.17 14.55
CA ILE A 8 0.58 7.50 13.99
C ILE A 8 1.60 7.31 15.11
N ILE A 9 1.98 6.07 15.39
CA ILE A 9 2.95 5.72 16.43
C ILE A 9 4.36 5.83 15.84
N GLU A 10 4.56 5.19 14.68
CA GLU A 10 5.80 5.28 13.90
C GLU A 10 5.44 5.54 12.43
N GLU A 11 6.05 6.58 11.85
CA GLU A 11 5.75 7.00 10.47
C GLU A 11 6.42 6.13 9.42
N GLN A 12 7.53 5.49 9.78
CA GLN A 12 8.35 4.68 8.89
C GLN A 12 8.78 3.41 9.62
N GLY A 13 8.91 2.34 8.85
CA GLY A 13 9.45 1.08 9.32
C GLY A 13 9.92 0.23 8.15
N GLU A 14 10.29 -0.99 8.47
CA GLU A 14 10.58 -2.05 7.51
C GLU A 14 9.80 -3.29 7.96
N ILE A 15 9.33 -4.07 7.00
CA ILE A 15 8.74 -5.38 7.23
C ILE A 15 9.72 -6.44 6.74
N SER A 16 9.59 -7.69 7.20
CA SER A 16 10.46 -8.75 6.68
C SER A 16 10.12 -9.09 5.23
N ASP A 17 11.10 -9.57 4.47
CA ASP A 17 10.93 -10.01 3.08
C ASP A 17 9.78 -11.03 2.92
N GLU A 18 9.59 -11.89 3.93
CA GLU A 18 8.52 -12.90 3.93
C GLU A 18 7.13 -12.24 3.99
N ILE A 19 6.99 -11.18 4.80
CA ILE A 19 5.76 -10.42 4.93
C ILE A 19 5.53 -9.60 3.66
N ASP A 20 6.56 -8.94 3.15
CA ASP A 20 6.46 -8.16 1.92
C ASP A 20 5.99 -9.05 0.75
N TYR A 21 6.59 -10.23 0.60
CA TYR A 21 6.19 -11.21 -0.39
C TYR A 21 4.74 -11.69 -0.21
N ALA A 22 4.32 -11.98 1.03
CA ALA A 22 2.95 -12.40 1.32
C ALA A 22 1.93 -11.31 0.97
N LEU A 23 2.23 -10.04 1.29
CA LEU A 23 1.37 -8.90 0.98
C LEU A 23 1.31 -8.62 -0.51
N ALA A 24 2.43 -8.68 -1.21
CA ALA A 24 2.47 -8.54 -2.67
C ALA A 24 1.59 -9.60 -3.34
N ASN A 25 1.67 -10.85 -2.89
CA ASN A 25 0.80 -11.93 -3.39
C ASN A 25 -0.67 -11.72 -3.03
N PHE A 26 -0.97 -11.29 -1.80
CA PHE A 26 -2.33 -10.98 -1.39
C PHE A 26 -2.94 -9.91 -2.31
N VAL A 27 -2.22 -8.80 -2.52
CA VAL A 27 -2.65 -7.69 -3.40
C VAL A 27 -2.87 -8.19 -4.83
N ALA A 28 -1.90 -8.92 -5.39
CA ALA A 28 -2.01 -9.44 -6.76
C ALA A 28 -3.21 -10.37 -6.96
N ASN A 29 -3.53 -11.22 -5.97
CA ASN A 29 -4.61 -12.20 -6.08
C ASN A 29 -6.01 -11.63 -5.75
N ASN A 30 -6.10 -10.59 -4.92
CA ASN A 30 -7.39 -10.04 -4.48
C ASN A 30 -7.77 -8.73 -5.17
N ILE A 31 -6.79 -7.90 -5.51
CA ILE A 31 -7.00 -6.59 -6.15
C ILE A 31 -6.62 -6.68 -7.63
N GLY A 32 -5.50 -7.35 -7.92
CA GLY A 32 -4.93 -7.44 -9.26
C GLY A 32 -3.54 -6.82 -9.36
N PHE A 33 -2.98 -6.85 -10.56
CA PHE A 33 -1.68 -6.27 -10.85
C PHE A 33 -1.75 -4.74 -10.96
N GLY A 34 -0.60 -4.09 -10.79
CA GLY A 34 -0.48 -2.63 -10.90
C GLY A 34 -0.61 -1.89 -9.57
N TYR A 35 -0.59 -2.62 -8.45
CA TYR A 35 -0.53 -2.07 -7.11
C TYR A 35 0.63 -2.71 -6.34
N THR A 36 1.32 -1.91 -5.54
CA THR A 36 2.44 -2.38 -4.71
C THR A 36 2.26 -1.87 -3.29
N PRO A 37 2.15 -2.77 -2.28
CA PRO A 37 2.16 -2.34 -0.88
C PRO A 37 3.53 -1.75 -0.55
N CYS A 38 3.56 -0.59 0.12
CA CYS A 38 4.79 0.08 0.52
C CYS A 38 4.56 1.03 1.70
N GLN A 39 5.61 1.70 2.17
CA GLN A 39 5.55 2.70 3.25
C GLN A 39 4.85 2.18 4.53
N PRO A 40 5.38 1.11 5.15
CA PRO A 40 4.85 0.61 6.41
C PRO A 40 4.92 1.70 7.49
N ALA A 41 3.81 1.88 8.20
CA ALA A 41 3.69 2.75 9.35
C ALA A 41 2.92 2.04 10.48
N LEU A 42 3.37 2.17 11.72
CA LEU A 42 2.64 1.66 12.88
C LEU A 42 1.63 2.71 13.33
N VAL A 43 0.35 2.36 13.39
CA VAL A 43 -0.74 3.28 13.73
C VAL A 43 -1.66 2.71 14.81
N GLU A 44 -2.21 3.59 15.64
CA GLU A 44 -3.28 3.26 16.59
C GLU A 44 -4.64 3.63 15.97
N LEU A 45 -5.58 2.69 15.98
CA LEU A 45 -6.96 2.91 15.55
C LEU A 45 -7.81 3.49 16.69
N ASN A 46 -8.97 4.06 16.38
CA ASN A 46 -9.89 4.64 17.38
C ASN A 46 -10.36 3.64 18.46
N ASN A 47 -10.36 2.33 18.16
CA ASN A 47 -10.69 1.29 19.13
C ASN A 47 -9.50 0.88 20.03
N GLY A 48 -8.36 1.58 19.93
CA GLY A 48 -7.15 1.31 20.69
C GLY A 48 -6.24 0.21 20.12
N LYS A 49 -6.64 -0.46 19.02
CA LYS A 49 -5.83 -1.50 18.38
C LYS A 49 -4.67 -0.88 17.61
N GLN A 50 -3.47 -1.44 17.75
CA GLN A 50 -2.30 -1.08 16.94
C GLN A 50 -2.25 -1.98 15.70
N VAL A 51 -1.97 -1.37 14.54
CA VAL A 51 -1.95 -2.04 13.24
C VAL A 51 -0.83 -1.47 12.37
N ILE A 52 -0.32 -2.29 11.45
CA ILE A 52 0.58 -1.82 10.40
C ILE A 52 -0.28 -1.29 9.26
N ARG A 53 -0.11 -0.02 8.90
CA ARG A 53 -0.70 0.57 7.70
C ARG A 53 0.34 0.56 6.59
N MET A 54 0.00 -0.07 5.47
CA MET A 54 0.73 -0.04 4.21
C MET A 54 0.00 0.88 3.23
N GLY A 55 0.72 1.72 2.51
CA GLY A 55 0.20 2.40 1.32
C GLY A 55 0.15 1.46 0.12
N LEU A 56 -0.86 1.61 -0.73
CA LEU A 56 -0.96 0.94 -2.02
C LEU A 56 -0.55 1.93 -3.12
N ASP A 57 0.66 1.79 -3.65
CA ASP A 57 1.18 2.59 -4.76
C ASP A 57 0.67 2.04 -6.09
N HIS A 58 0.17 2.90 -6.97
CA HIS A 58 -0.17 2.48 -8.33
C HIS A 58 1.09 2.42 -9.18
N THR A 59 1.46 1.22 -9.61
CA THR A 59 2.73 0.94 -10.28
C THR A 59 2.56 0.28 -11.65
N PHE A 60 3.55 0.48 -12.52
CA PHE A 60 3.58 -0.14 -13.85
C PHE A 60 5.02 -0.28 -14.35
N VAL A 61 5.21 -1.14 -15.34
CA VAL A 61 6.52 -1.30 -16.00
C VAL A 61 6.66 -0.26 -17.10
N GLY A 62 7.59 0.68 -16.92
CA GLY A 62 7.93 1.71 -17.88
C GLY A 62 9.02 1.29 -18.86
N ALA A 63 9.57 2.27 -19.57
CA ALA A 63 10.69 2.06 -20.49
C ALA A 63 11.89 1.40 -19.79
N LYS A 64 12.66 0.59 -20.53
CA LYS A 64 13.82 -0.16 -20.02
C LYS A 64 13.49 -1.10 -18.85
N ASN A 65 12.25 -1.57 -18.76
CA ASN A 65 11.79 -2.48 -17.71
C ASN A 65 11.88 -1.88 -16.28
N GLN A 66 11.89 -0.56 -16.16
CA GLN A 66 11.93 0.12 -14.86
C GLN A 66 10.54 0.14 -14.23
N LEU A 67 10.43 -0.22 -12.95
CA LEU A 67 9.20 -0.07 -12.19
C LEU A 67 8.97 1.42 -11.93
N MET A 68 7.80 1.91 -12.33
CA MET A 68 7.36 3.29 -12.17
C MET A 68 6.15 3.31 -11.23
N GLY A 69 5.97 4.40 -10.49
CA GLY A 69 4.83 4.59 -9.59
C GLY A 69 4.26 6.00 -9.67
N TYR A 70 2.93 6.10 -9.55
CA TYR A 70 2.20 7.37 -9.57
C TYR A 70 1.97 7.96 -8.17
N GLY A 71 2.05 7.13 -7.12
CA GLY A 71 1.75 7.51 -5.75
C GLY A 71 0.72 6.60 -5.10
N ILE A 72 0.51 6.83 -3.80
CA ILE A 72 -0.41 6.05 -2.97
C ILE A 72 -1.86 6.39 -3.35
N VAL A 73 -2.64 5.36 -3.70
CA VAL A 73 -4.06 5.46 -4.10
C VAL A 73 -5.00 4.78 -3.10
N GLY A 74 -4.45 4.09 -2.10
CA GLY A 74 -5.22 3.45 -1.04
C GLY A 74 -4.32 2.88 0.04
N TYR A 75 -4.92 2.12 0.97
CA TYR A 75 -4.23 1.58 2.13
C TYR A 75 -4.62 0.13 2.40
N LEU A 76 -3.71 -0.56 3.06
CA LEU A 76 -3.89 -1.91 3.59
C LEU A 76 -3.49 -1.89 5.07
N TYR A 77 -4.29 -2.52 5.93
CA TYR A 77 -4.09 -2.53 7.37
C TYR A 77 -3.94 -3.97 7.84
N ILE A 78 -2.89 -4.22 8.62
CA ILE A 78 -2.45 -5.56 9.01
C ILE A 78 -2.39 -5.63 10.52
N ASP A 79 -2.84 -6.74 11.07
CA ASP A 79 -2.56 -7.09 12.46
C ASP A 79 -1.07 -7.46 12.62
N PRO A 80 -0.28 -6.74 13.42
CA PRO A 80 1.14 -7.03 13.58
C PRO A 80 1.43 -8.35 14.31
N GLU A 81 0.46 -8.91 15.04
CA GLU A 81 0.63 -10.16 15.79
C GLU A 81 0.25 -11.37 14.94
N THR A 82 -0.88 -11.31 14.24
CA THR A 82 -1.38 -12.44 13.44
C THR A 82 -0.99 -12.37 11.96
N MET A 83 -0.52 -11.20 11.50
CA MET A 83 -0.26 -10.90 10.10
C MET A 83 -1.52 -10.92 9.21
N ASP A 84 -2.70 -10.93 9.79
CA ASP A 84 -3.96 -10.91 9.04
C ASP A 84 -4.23 -9.53 8.44
N VAL A 85 -4.71 -9.51 7.20
CA VAL A 85 -5.22 -8.30 6.55
C VAL A 85 -6.58 -7.96 7.16
N LEU A 86 -6.62 -6.89 7.95
CA LEU A 86 -7.82 -6.38 8.61
C LEU A 86 -8.68 -5.54 7.67
N TYR A 87 -8.01 -4.83 6.75
CA TYR A 87 -8.67 -4.00 5.74
C TYR A 87 -7.77 -3.84 4.53
N CYS A 88 -8.39 -3.78 3.37
CA CYS A 88 -7.77 -3.37 2.13
C CYS A 88 -8.75 -2.45 1.40
N THR A 89 -8.26 -1.31 0.89
CA THR A 89 -9.09 -0.39 0.09
C THR A 89 -9.75 -1.16 -1.07
N PRO A 90 -11.09 -1.09 -1.22
CA PRO A 90 -11.79 -1.77 -2.30
C PRO A 90 -11.34 -1.33 -3.69
N SER A 91 -11.38 -2.24 -4.67
CA SER A 91 -10.94 -1.97 -6.03
C SER A 91 -11.61 -0.76 -6.67
N GLU A 92 -12.92 -0.58 -6.46
CA GLU A 92 -13.65 0.59 -6.99
C GLU A 92 -13.13 1.93 -6.45
N GLU A 93 -12.63 1.96 -5.22
CA GLU A 93 -12.03 3.16 -4.62
C GLU A 93 -10.60 3.37 -5.13
N LEU A 94 -9.84 2.28 -5.29
CA LEU A 94 -8.49 2.32 -5.89
C LEU A 94 -8.53 2.85 -7.32
N GLU A 95 -9.48 2.39 -8.14
CA GLU A 95 -9.66 2.85 -9.53
C GLU A 95 -9.92 4.36 -9.58
N LYS A 96 -10.81 4.88 -8.73
CA LYS A 96 -11.06 6.33 -8.61
C LYS A 96 -9.80 7.09 -8.17
N GLY A 97 -9.02 6.52 -7.25
CA GLY A 97 -7.74 7.08 -6.83
C GLY A 97 -6.74 7.17 -8.00
N VAL A 98 -6.66 6.12 -8.81
CA VAL A 98 -5.83 6.08 -10.02
C VAL A 98 -6.27 7.14 -11.01
N GLU A 99 -7.56 7.22 -11.34
CA GLU A 99 -8.09 8.24 -12.25
C GLU A 99 -7.76 9.66 -11.76
N THR A 100 -7.87 9.90 -10.46
CA THR A 100 -7.56 11.20 -9.85
C THR A 100 -6.09 11.58 -10.04
N ILE A 101 -5.16 10.66 -9.78
CA ILE A 101 -3.73 10.93 -9.94
C ILE A 101 -3.34 11.08 -11.42
N LEU A 102 -3.91 10.26 -12.32
CA LEU A 102 -3.63 10.39 -13.74
C LEU A 102 -4.11 11.75 -14.28
N ASN A 103 -5.26 12.24 -13.81
CA ASN A 103 -5.82 13.53 -14.19
C ASN A 103 -5.12 14.72 -13.52
N SER A 104 -4.37 14.53 -12.42
CA SER A 104 -3.65 15.61 -11.76
C SER A 104 -2.38 16.06 -12.50
N GLY A 105 -1.99 15.33 -13.57
CA GLY A 105 -0.78 15.62 -14.34
C GLY A 105 0.52 15.28 -13.61
N VAL A 106 0.45 14.51 -12.51
CA VAL A 106 1.64 14.05 -11.79
C VAL A 106 2.38 13.04 -12.66
N ALA A 107 3.65 13.33 -12.93
CA ALA A 107 4.50 12.42 -13.68
C ALA A 107 4.90 11.23 -12.80
N PRO A 108 4.89 10.00 -13.34
CA PRO A 108 5.28 8.81 -12.59
C PRO A 108 6.77 8.87 -12.27
N GLN A 109 7.14 8.37 -11.10
CA GLN A 109 8.52 8.36 -10.59
C GLN A 109 9.09 6.94 -10.60
N PRO A 110 10.39 6.77 -10.85
CA PRO A 110 11.03 5.47 -10.76
C PRO A 110 11.00 4.94 -9.33
N ARG A 111 10.72 3.65 -9.16
CA ARG A 111 10.78 2.95 -7.87
C ARG A 111 12.04 2.07 -7.78
N PRO A 112 12.67 2.00 -6.60
CA PRO A 112 13.85 1.16 -6.41
C PRO A 112 13.50 -0.32 -6.64
N ARG A 113 14.39 -1.05 -7.32
CA ARG A 113 14.28 -2.51 -7.43
C ARG A 113 14.88 -3.14 -6.17
N GLY A 114 14.10 -3.94 -5.45
CA GLY A 114 14.62 -4.84 -4.41
C GLY A 114 14.97 -4.18 -3.06
N LYS A 115 14.28 -3.11 -2.68
CA LYS A 115 14.20 -2.65 -1.29
C LYS A 115 12.75 -2.30 -0.98
N TYR A 116 12.03 -3.25 -0.40
CA TYR A 116 10.68 -3.11 0.13
C TYR A 116 10.67 -3.80 1.49
#